data_AF-A0AAD7WC29-F1
#
_entry.id   AF-A0AAD7WC29-F1
#
_cell.length_a   1.000
_cell.length_b   1.000
_cell.length_c   1.000
_cell.angle_alpha   90.00
_cell.angle_beta   90.00
_cell.angle_gamma   90.00
#
_symmetry.space_group_name_H-M   'P 1'
#
loop_
_entity.id
_entity.type
_entity.pdbx_description
1 polymer ?
#
loop_
_entity_poly.entity_id
_entity_poly.type
_entity_poly.pdbx_seq_one_letter_code
_entity_poly.pdbx_strand_id
1 'polypeptide(L)'
;MKAALRASLKDNSWTDRLPWVLLGLRTAPKEDLQSSSAELVFGQALRVPGDFIAEPTTPWVVSSQCPALLNKANAFKPVPTSQHGLPRA
;
A
#
# COMPACT_ATOMS: atom_id res chain seq x y z
N MET A 1 -22.83 -0.11 8.18
CA MET A 1 -21.43 0.22 7.81
C MET A 1 -20.89 1.46 8.53
N LYS A 2 -21.41 2.69 8.28
CA LYS A 2 -20.91 3.92 8.93
C LYS A 2 -20.87 3.82 10.47
N ALA A 3 -21.97 3.36 11.09
CA ALA A 3 -22.05 3.19 12.54
C ALA A 3 -21.04 2.15 13.06
N ALA A 4 -20.88 1.02 12.34
CA ALA A 4 -19.91 -0.01 12.69
C ALA A 4 -18.45 0.48 12.58
N LEU A 5 -18.12 1.26 11.55
CA LEU A 5 -16.80 1.88 11.41
C LEU A 5 -16.50 2.87 12.55
N ARG A 6 -17.49 3.69 12.91
CA ARG A 6 -17.36 4.62 14.05
C ARG A 6 -17.22 3.90 15.39
N ALA A 7 -17.86 2.75 15.56
CA ALA A 7 -17.77 1.95 16.78
C ALA A 7 -16.48 1.12 16.87
N SER A 8 -15.91 0.71 15.73
CA SER A 8 -14.69 -0.11 15.67
C SER A 8 -13.40 0.68 15.92
N LEU A 9 -13.45 2.01 15.91
CA LEU A 9 -12.27 2.87 16.03
C LEU A 9 -12.30 3.58 17.38
N LYS A 10 -11.20 3.48 18.13
CA LYS A 10 -11.05 4.15 19.43
C LYS A 10 -10.89 5.66 19.27
N ASP A 11 -10.41 6.07 18.11
CA ASP A 11 -10.10 7.42 17.70
C ASP A 11 -11.09 7.90 16.62
N ASN A 12 -11.41 9.20 16.60
CA ASN A 12 -12.40 9.78 15.67
C ASN A 12 -11.89 9.89 14.22
N SER A 13 -10.82 9.18 13.87
CA SER A 13 -10.12 9.12 12.57
C SER A 13 -10.83 8.24 11.53
N TRP A 14 -12.10 7.89 11.76
CA TRP A 14 -12.87 7.00 10.88
C TRP A 14 -12.99 7.53 9.45
N THR A 15 -12.93 8.85 9.26
CA THR A 15 -12.91 9.51 7.95
C THR A 15 -11.64 9.19 7.16
N ASP A 16 -10.50 9.03 7.82
CA ASP A 16 -9.23 8.70 7.14
C ASP A 16 -9.20 7.25 6.67
N ARG A 17 -9.91 6.37 7.38
CA ARG A 17 -10.01 4.94 7.04
C ARG A 17 -11.13 4.64 6.05
N LEU A 18 -12.14 5.51 5.96
CA LEU A 18 -13.31 5.30 5.11
C LEU A 18 -12.96 5.07 3.63
N PRO A 19 -12.06 5.85 2.99
CA PRO A 19 -11.68 5.60 1.61
C PRO A 19 -11.12 4.20 1.38
N TRP A 20 -10.30 3.70 2.30
CA TRP A 20 -9.70 2.36 2.22
C TRP A 20 -10.73 1.25 2.31
N VAL A 21 -11.70 1.39 3.22
CA VAL A 21 -12.76 0.39 3.38
C VAL A 21 -13.67 0.36 2.15
N LEU A 22 -14.01 1.54 1.60
CA LEU A 22 -14.81 1.62 0.37
C LEU A 22 -14.05 1.07 -0.84
N LEU A 23 -12.74 1.28 -0.91
CA LEU A 23 -11.90 0.71 -1.95
C LEU A 23 -11.96 -0.82 -1.90
N GLY A 24 -11.69 -1.41 -0.73
CA GLY A 24 -11.76 -2.87 -0.55
C GLY A 24 -13.12 -3.45 -0.90
N LEU A 25 -14.21 -2.77 -0.53
CA LEU A 25 -15.57 -3.20 -0.88
C LEU A 25 -15.84 -3.18 -2.40
N ARG A 26 -15.22 -2.26 -3.13
CA ARG A 26 -15.40 -2.14 -4.59
C ARG A 26 -14.56 -3.13 -5.38
N THR A 27 -13.39 -3.49 -4.86
CA THR A 27 -12.45 -4.41 -5.52
C THR A 27 -12.63 -5.87 -5.10
N ALA A 28 -13.35 -6.14 -4.01
CA ALA A 28 -13.71 -7.50 -3.63
C ALA A 28 -14.68 -8.12 -4.67
N PRO A 29 -14.37 -9.31 -5.23
CA PRO A 29 -15.28 -10.00 -6.13
C PRO A 29 -16.52 -10.45 -5.37
N LYS A 30 -17.69 -10.26 -5.97
CA LYS A 30 -18.95 -10.77 -5.43
C LYS A 30 -19.19 -12.18 -5.99
N GLU A 31 -19.32 -13.17 -5.12
CA GLU A 31 -19.46 -14.59 -5.51
C GLU A 31 -20.63 -14.82 -6.47
N ASP A 32 -21.77 -14.14 -6.28
CA ASP A 32 -22.94 -14.28 -7.16
C ASP A 32 -22.66 -13.84 -8.61
N LEU A 33 -21.77 -12.86 -8.79
CA LEU A 33 -21.47 -12.25 -10.08
C LEU A 33 -20.14 -12.73 -10.67
N GLN A 34 -19.33 -13.45 -9.89
CA GLN A 34 -17.95 -13.82 -10.22
C GLN A 34 -17.10 -12.61 -10.68
N SER A 35 -17.46 -11.41 -10.21
CA SER A 35 -16.84 -10.14 -10.60
C SER A 35 -17.03 -9.09 -9.51
N SER A 36 -16.10 -8.14 -9.43
CA SER A 36 -16.13 -7.00 -8.51
C SER A 36 -16.84 -5.79 -9.13
N SER A 37 -17.31 -4.87 -8.28
CA SER A 37 -17.94 -3.64 -8.77
C SER A 37 -16.96 -2.77 -9.57
N ALA A 38 -15.67 -2.78 -9.21
CA ALA A 38 -14.64 -2.06 -9.96
C ALA A 38 -14.42 -2.69 -11.34
N GLU A 39 -14.38 -4.02 -11.44
CA GLU A 39 -14.25 -4.74 -12.72
C GLU A 39 -15.40 -4.44 -13.67
N LEU A 40 -16.64 -4.41 -13.18
CA LEU A 40 -17.80 -4.12 -14.02
C LEU A 40 -17.79 -2.69 -14.59
N VAL A 41 -17.18 -1.74 -13.88
CA VAL A 41 -17.09 -0.35 -14.31
C VAL A 41 -15.91 -0.11 -15.24
N PHE A 42 -14.75 -0.71 -14.93
CA PHE A 42 -13.50 -0.47 -15.65
C PHE A 42 -13.17 -1.54 -16.69
N GLY A 43 -13.97 -2.61 -16.76
CA GLY A 43 -13.79 -3.75 -17.66
C GLY A 43 -12.61 -4.67 -17.29
N GLN A 44 -11.94 -4.43 -16.16
CA GLN A 44 -10.77 -5.19 -15.72
C GLN A 44 -10.54 -5.08 -14.21
N ALA A 45 -9.79 -6.04 -13.65
CA ALA A 45 -9.40 -6.03 -12.25
C ALA A 45 -8.52 -4.82 -11.93
N LEU A 46 -8.90 -4.04 -10.91
CA LEU A 46 -8.12 -2.89 -10.48
C LEU A 46 -6.94 -3.37 -9.62
N ARG A 47 -5.70 -3.02 -10.00
CA ARG A 47 -4.53 -3.22 -9.13
C ARG A 47 -4.56 -2.26 -7.95
N VAL A 48 -4.74 -2.77 -6.74
CA VAL A 48 -4.70 -1.99 -5.50
C VAL A 48 -3.31 -2.05 -4.85
N PRO A 49 -2.94 -1.08 -3.98
CA PRO A 49 -1.65 -1.08 -3.27
C PRO A 49 -1.27 -2.42 -2.61
N GLY A 50 -2.26 -3.18 -2.13
CA GLY A 50 -2.04 -4.52 -1.55
C GLY A 50 -1.55 -5.56 -2.56
N ASP A 51 -1.98 -5.48 -3.82
CA ASP A 51 -1.62 -6.46 -4.87
C ASP A 51 -0.16 -6.36 -5.30
N PHE A 52 0.49 -5.21 -5.04
CA PHE A 52 1.91 -5.03 -5.32
C PHE A 52 2.81 -5.73 -4.30
N ILE A 53 2.27 -6.09 -3.14
CA ILE A 53 2.99 -6.81 -2.11
C ILE A 53 2.77 -8.29 -2.35
N ALA A 54 3.78 -8.97 -2.89
CA ALA A 54 3.73 -10.41 -3.05
C ALA A 54 3.53 -11.07 -1.68
N GLU A 55 2.68 -12.10 -1.62
CA GLU A 55 2.55 -12.89 -0.41
C GLU A 55 3.91 -13.50 -0.05
N PRO A 56 4.37 -13.34 1.20
CA PRO A 56 5.67 -13.83 1.59
C PRO A 56 5.66 -15.36 1.53
N THR A 57 6.41 -15.94 0.60
CA THR A 57 6.56 -17.40 0.48
C THR A 57 7.23 -18.03 1.70
N THR A 58 7.98 -17.21 2.46
CA THR A 58 8.59 -17.62 3.73
C THR A 58 8.20 -16.64 4.83
N PRO A 59 7.99 -17.11 6.08
CA PRO A 59 7.67 -16.23 7.20
C PRO A 59 8.72 -15.12 7.35
N TRP A 60 8.26 -13.90 7.61
CA TRP A 60 9.16 -12.79 7.87
C TRP A 60 9.87 -13.00 9.22
N VAL A 61 11.19 -13.19 9.17
CA VAL A 61 12.12 -13.28 10.30
C VAL A 61 13.09 -12.10 10.21
N VAL A 62 12.86 -11.10 11.07
CA VAL A 62 13.64 -9.85 11.15
C VAL A 62 15.15 -10.11 11.19
N SER A 63 15.62 -11.09 11.96
CA SER A 63 17.05 -11.36 12.12
C SER A 63 17.76 -11.82 10.85
N SER A 64 17.06 -12.50 9.94
CA SER A 64 17.66 -12.99 8.68
C SER A 64 17.46 -12.02 7.52
N GLN A 65 16.33 -11.31 7.48
CA GLN A 65 15.94 -10.50 6.33
C GLN A 65 16.32 -9.02 6.47
N CYS A 66 16.32 -8.45 7.68
CA CYS A 66 16.71 -7.05 7.87
C CYS A 66 18.17 -6.76 7.49
N PRO A 67 19.17 -7.61 7.81
CA PRO A 67 20.54 -7.37 7.36
C PRO A 67 20.65 -7.34 5.83
N ALA A 68 19.95 -8.24 5.14
CA ALA A 68 19.94 -8.31 3.68
C ALA A 68 19.29 -7.07 3.04
N LEU A 69 18.18 -6.58 3.61
CA LEU A 69 17.54 -5.35 3.14
C LEU A 69 18.39 -4.11 3.39
N LEU A 70 19.00 -3.99 4.58
CA LEU A 70 19.91 -2.87 4.88
C LEU A 70 21.10 -2.87 3.92
N ASN A 71 21.70 -4.02 3.65
CA ASN A 71 22.81 -4.12 2.69
C ASN A 71 22.40 -3.65 1.29
N LYS A 72 21.19 -4.03 0.82
CA LYS A 72 20.65 -3.54 -0.46
C LYS A 72 20.38 -2.03 -0.43
N ALA A 73 19.76 -1.52 0.62
CA ALA A 73 19.49 -0.10 0.78
C ALA A 73 20.81 0.72 0.78
N ASN A 74 21.84 0.23 1.46
CA ASN A 74 23.17 0.85 1.50
C ASN A 74 23.90 0.80 0.15
N ALA A 75 23.53 -0.12 -0.75
CA ALA A 75 24.06 -0.14 -2.11
C ALA A 75 23.50 1.03 -2.95
N PHE A 76 22.31 1.53 -2.64
CA PHE A 76 21.77 2.76 -3.21
C PHE A 76 22.38 3.97 -2.51
N LYS A 77 23.64 4.27 -2.82
CA LYS A 77 24.26 5.50 -2.33
C LYS A 77 23.63 6.70 -3.05
N PRO A 78 23.19 7.74 -2.32
CA PRO A 78 22.70 8.96 -2.94
C PRO A 78 23.76 9.54 -3.88
N VAL A 79 23.38 9.86 -5.11
CA VAL A 79 24.25 10.59 -6.02
C VAL A 79 24.38 12.02 -5.49
N PRO A 80 25.60 12.57 -5.37
CA PRO A 80 25.79 13.96 -4.98
C PRO A 80 24.93 14.87 -5.87
N THR A 81 24.01 15.62 -5.26
CA THR A 81 23.20 16.60 -5.98
C THR A 81 24.11 17.74 -6.43
N SER A 82 23.90 18.23 -7.65
CA SER A 82 24.64 19.37 -8.19
C SER A 82 24.37 20.60 -7.31
N GLN A 83 25.40 21.12 -6.63
CA GLN A 83 25.29 22.32 -5.82
C GLN A 83 25.36 23.56 -6.71
N HIS A 84 24.22 24.00 -7.26
CA HIS A 84 24.12 25.21 -8.08
C HIS A 84 24.25 26.52 -7.26
N GLY A 85 24.56 26.45 -5.96
CA GLY A 85 24.49 27.58 -5.03
C GLY A 85 25.82 28.18 -4.59
N LEU A 86 26.98 27.69 -5.02
CA LEU A 86 28.25 28.29 -4.64
C LEU A 86 28.61 29.44 -5.60
N PRO A 87 28.81 30.69 -5.11
CA PRO A 87 29.30 31.77 -5.94
C PRO A 87 30.72 31.46 -6.41
N ARG A 88 30.95 31.60 -7.72
CA ARG A 88 32.25 31.45 -8.36
C ARG A 88 33.20 32.53 -7.80
N ALA A 89 34.29 32.10 -7.18
CA ALA A 89 35.41 32.96 -6.78
C ALA A 89 36.12 33.54 -8.01
#